data_AF-A0A2X1SCP4-F1
#
_entry.id   AF-A0A2X1SCP4-F1
#
_cell.length_a   1.000
_cell.length_b   1.000
_cell.length_c   1.000
_cell.angle_alpha   90.00
_cell.angle_beta   90.00
_cell.angle_gamma   90.00
#
_symmetry.space_group_name_H-M   'P 1'
#
loop_
_entity.id
_entity.type
_entity.pdbx_description
1 polymer ?
#
loop_
_entity_poly.entity_id
_entity_poly.type
_entity_poly.pdbx_seq_one_letter_code
_entity_poly.pdbx_strand_id
1 'polypeptide(L)'
;MKHDHFIVQSPATPAQQLLLLFHGVGDNPVSMGQIGSWFAPQFPDALIVSIGGVEPCRSQRSAVVFAAGGDGRESSAAHRRHYADLY
;
A
#
# COMPACT_ATOMS: atom_id res chain seq x y z
N MET A 1 -16.50 5.16 10.18
CA MET A 1 -15.39 5.20 9.20
C MET A 1 -15.49 3.93 8.36
N LYS A 2 -15.52 4.03 7.02
CA LYS A 2 -15.56 2.84 6.15
C LYS A 2 -14.12 2.43 5.87
N HIS A 3 -13.66 1.36 6.49
CA HIS A 3 -12.35 0.78 6.20
C HIS A 3 -12.44 0.05 4.86
N ASP A 4 -11.69 0.53 3.88
CA ASP A 4 -11.68 -0.07 2.55
C ASP A 4 -10.73 -1.26 2.55
N HIS A 5 -11.20 -2.40 2.04
CA HIS A 5 -10.39 -3.61 1.92
C HIS A 5 -10.82 -4.39 0.68
N PHE A 6 -9.89 -5.14 0.13
CA PHE A 6 -10.11 -5.97 -1.04
C PHE A 6 -9.68 -7.40 -0.74
N ILE A 7 -10.63 -8.33 -0.79
CA ILE A 7 -10.35 -9.77 -0.59
C ILE A 7 -9.92 -10.35 -1.92
N VAL A 8 -8.69 -10.85 -1.97
CA VAL A 8 -8.14 -11.51 -3.16
C VAL A 8 -8.48 -13.00 -3.14
N GLN A 9 -8.36 -13.63 -1.98
CA GLN A 9 -8.69 -15.03 -1.78
C GLN A 9 -9.27 -15.21 -0.39
N SER A 10 -10.39 -15.93 -0.30
CA SER A 10 -10.94 -16.45 0.94
C SER A 10 -11.11 -17.97 0.79
N PRO A 11 -10.41 -18.80 1.58
CA PRO A 11 -10.55 -20.24 1.50
C PRO A 11 -11.95 -20.67 1.97
N ALA A 12 -12.42 -21.82 1.48
CA ALA A 12 -13.70 -22.40 1.89
C ALA A 12 -13.64 -23.05 3.29
N THR A 13 -12.43 -23.43 3.71
CA THR A 13 -12.10 -23.94 5.04
C THR A 13 -11.52 -22.82 5.91
N PRO A 14 -11.44 -23.00 7.24
CA PRO A 14 -10.75 -22.04 8.10
C PRO A 14 -9.33 -21.77 7.59
N ALA A 15 -9.01 -20.49 7.40
CA ALA A 15 -7.72 -20.09 6.86
C ALA A 15 -6.58 -20.54 7.79
N GLN A 16 -5.57 -21.20 7.23
CA GLN A 16 -4.38 -21.60 7.99
C GLN A 16 -3.36 -20.47 8.10
N GLN A 17 -3.46 -19.48 7.22
CA GLN A 17 -2.53 -18.36 7.09
C GLN A 17 -3.29 -17.09 6.68
N LEU A 18 -2.74 -15.94 7.06
CA LEU A 18 -3.25 -14.62 6.68
C LEU A 18 -2.13 -13.84 5.99
N LEU A 19 -2.36 -13.46 4.73
CA LEU A 19 -1.49 -12.54 3.98
C LEU A 19 -2.17 -11.18 3.90
N LEU A 20 -1.55 -10.16 4.50
CA LEU A 20 -1.98 -8.77 4.42
C LEU A 20 -1.14 -8.00 3.40
N LEU A 21 -1.80 -7.38 2.43
CA LEU A 21 -1.18 -6.55 1.41
C LEU A 21 -1.48 -5.07 1.68
N PHE A 22 -0.42 -4.28 1.74
CA PHE A 22 -0.51 -2.84 1.96
C PHE A 22 -0.09 -2.09 0.70
N HIS A 23 -0.90 -1.12 0.29
CA HIS A 23 -0.59 -0.28 -0.86
C HIS A 23 0.37 0.85 -0.50
N GLY A 24 1.07 1.38 -1.50
CA GLY A 24 1.95 2.53 -1.35
C GLY A 24 1.19 3.85 -1.08
N VAL A 25 1.92 4.88 -0.69
CA VAL A 25 1.36 6.22 -0.46
C VAL A 25 0.63 6.71 -1.71
N GLY A 26 -0.64 7.07 -1.57
CA GLY A 26 -1.41 7.66 -2.65
C GLY A 26 -2.16 6.65 -3.54
N ASP A 27 -2.14 5.37 -3.22
CA ASP A 27 -2.85 4.31 -3.96
C ASP A 27 -4.07 3.78 -3.18
N ASN A 28 -4.66 2.66 -3.60
CA ASN A 28 -5.86 2.05 -3.03
C ASN A 28 -5.72 0.51 -2.93
N PRO A 29 -6.53 -0.18 -2.10
CA PRO A 29 -6.39 -1.62 -1.87
C PRO A 29 -6.69 -2.50 -3.10
N VAL A 30 -7.47 -2.02 -4.08
CA VAL A 30 -7.78 -2.80 -5.29
C VAL A 30 -6.53 -2.97 -6.16
N SER A 31 -5.65 -1.96 -6.22
CA SER A 31 -4.40 -2.00 -6.99
C SER A 31 -3.47 -3.15 -6.55
N MET A 32 -3.51 -3.53 -5.27
CA MET A 32 -2.73 -4.65 -4.73
C MET A 32 -3.37 -6.02 -4.99
N GLY A 33 -4.62 -6.06 -5.48
CA GLY A 33 -5.33 -7.31 -5.76
C GLY A 33 -4.63 -8.16 -6.84
N GLN A 34 -4.06 -7.53 -7.86
CA GLN A 34 -3.33 -8.23 -8.92
C GLN A 34 -2.09 -8.94 -8.37
N ILE A 35 -1.31 -8.26 -7.53
CA ILE A 35 -0.14 -8.86 -6.88
C ILE A 35 -0.58 -10.01 -5.96
N GLY A 36 -1.68 -9.83 -5.21
CA GLY A 36 -2.25 -10.87 -4.38
C GLY A 36 -2.60 -12.15 -5.14
N SER A 37 -3.06 -12.02 -6.39
CA SER A 37 -3.46 -13.18 -7.21
C SER A 37 -2.30 -14.12 -7.55
N TRP A 38 -1.05 -13.63 -7.52
CA TRP A 38 0.13 -14.47 -7.71
C TRP A 38 0.43 -15.35 -6.50
N PHE A 39 -0.01 -14.94 -5.30
CA PHE A 39 0.14 -15.73 -4.08
C PHE A 39 -0.97 -16.78 -3.89
N ALA A 40 -2.17 -16.50 -4.40
CA ALA A 40 -3.33 -17.39 -4.31
C ALA A 40 -3.02 -18.88 -4.65
N PRO A 41 -2.38 -19.22 -5.79
CA PRO A 41 -2.07 -20.61 -6.11
C PRO A 41 -0.96 -21.22 -5.23
N GLN A 42 -0.11 -20.40 -4.62
CA GLN A 42 0.99 -20.87 -3.76
C GLN A 42 0.53 -21.12 -2.32
N PHE A 43 -0.53 -20.43 -1.89
CA PHE A 43 -1.10 -20.51 -0.55
C PHE A 43 -2.62 -20.71 -0.63
N PRO A 44 -3.13 -21.87 -1.08
CA PRO A 44 -4.55 -22.08 -1.35
C PRO A 44 -5.44 -21.97 -0.10
N ASP A 45 -4.89 -22.29 1.08
CA ASP A 45 -5.58 -22.21 2.38
C ASP A 45 -5.38 -20.87 3.10
N ALA A 46 -4.78 -19.87 2.42
CA ALA A 46 -4.58 -18.56 3.01
C ALA A 46 -5.74 -17.60 2.73
N LEU A 47 -6.09 -16.81 3.73
CA LEU A 47 -6.88 -15.59 3.55
C LEU A 47 -5.93 -14.49 3.05
N ILE A 48 -6.17 -13.97 1.85
CA ILE A 48 -5.32 -12.94 1.22
C ILE A 48 -6.16 -11.67 1.07
N VAL A 49 -5.77 -10.61 1.79
CA VAL A 49 -6.54 -9.36 1.86
C VAL A 49 -5.62 -8.17 1.65
N SER A 50 -6.01 -7.26 0.77
CA SER A 50 -5.41 -5.93 0.72
C SER A 50 -6.20 -4.94 1.57
N ILE A 51 -5.47 -4.16 2.37
CA ILE A 51 -6.04 -3.19 3.31
C ILE A 51 -5.77 -1.77 2.82
N GLY A 52 -6.83 -0.96 2.79
CA GLY A 52 -6.75 0.46 2.51
C GLY A 52 -6.22 1.23 3.71
N GLY A 53 -5.45 2.29 3.44
CA GLY A 53 -5.00 3.23 4.45
C GLY A 53 -6.15 3.88 5.24
N VAL A 54 -5.86 4.32 6.46
CA VAL A 54 -6.85 4.99 7.34
C VAL A 54 -6.73 6.52 7.31
N GLU A 55 -5.58 7.04 6.90
CA GLU A 55 -5.32 8.48 6.81
C GLU A 55 -5.47 8.98 5.38
N PRO A 56 -6.06 10.17 5.15
CA PRO A 56 -6.00 10.83 3.86
C PRO A 56 -4.55 11.14 3.47
N CYS A 57 -4.14 10.77 2.27
CA CYS A 57 -2.92 11.28 1.67
C CYS A 57 -3.04 12.80 1.53
N ARG A 58 -1.92 13.53 1.70
CA ARG A 58 -1.89 15.00 1.64
C ARG A 58 -2.43 15.57 0.30
N SER A 59 -2.51 14.76 -0.76
CA SER A 59 -3.12 15.11 -2.05
C SER A 59 -4.63 14.82 -2.16
N GLN A 60 -5.29 14.49 -1.05
CA GLN A 60 -6.75 14.43 -0.87
C GLN A 60 -7.54 13.35 -1.66
N ARG A 61 -6.89 12.48 -2.47
CA ARG A 61 -7.62 11.49 -3.32
C ARG A 61 -7.43 10.02 -2.97
N SER A 62 -6.58 9.70 -2.00
CA SER A 62 -6.23 8.31 -1.66
C SER A 62 -5.73 8.24 -0.23
N ALA A 63 -5.74 7.06 0.37
CA ALA A 63 -5.35 6.90 1.77
C ALA A 63 -3.85 6.55 1.90
N VAL A 64 -3.32 6.53 3.12
CA VAL A 64 -1.99 6.01 3.45
C VAL A 64 -2.08 4.98 4.57
N VAL A 65 -1.36 3.86 4.42
CA VAL A 65 -1.26 2.80 5.43
C VAL A 65 -0.23 3.17 6.48
N PHE A 66 0.93 3.68 6.04
CA PHE A 66 1.98 4.23 6.89
C PHE A 66 2.33 5.63 6.38
N ALA A 67 2.22 6.63 7.26
CA ALA A 67 2.70 7.96 6.93
C ALA A 67 4.23 7.95 6.85
N ALA A 68 4.78 8.37 5.71
CA ALA A 68 6.21 8.62 5.62
C ALA A 68 6.55 9.80 6.53
N GLY A 69 7.22 9.53 7.66
CA GLY A 69 7.73 10.54 8.58
C GLY A 69 8.90 11.30 7.97
N GLY A 70 8.63 12.19 7.03
CA GLY A 70 9.61 13.10 6.46
C GLY A 70 8.95 14.44 6.19
N ASP A 71 9.50 15.51 6.76
CA ASP A 71 9.23 16.84 6.23
C ASP A 71 9.75 16.88 4.79
N GLY A 72 8.84 16.83 3.81
CA GLY A 72 9.18 16.89 2.39
C GLY A 72 9.98 18.14 1.99
N ARG A 73 10.23 19.08 2.92
CA ARG A 73 11.07 20.25 2.70
C ARG A 73 12.57 19.95 2.64
N GLU A 74 13.09 18.92 3.30
CA GLU A 74 14.54 18.61 3.21
C GLU A 74 14.94 17.92 1.91
N SER A 75 14.10 17.01 1.40
CA SER A 75 14.41 16.24 0.17
C SER A 75 14.51 17.13 -1.07
N SER A 76 13.66 18.15 -1.19
CA SER A 76 13.73 19.09 -2.33
C SER A 76 14.94 20.04 -2.25
N ALA A 77 15.44 20.36 -1.06
CA ALA A 77 16.60 21.23 -0.90
C ALA A 77 17.91 20.51 -1.23
N ALA A 78 18.04 19.25 -0.81
CA ALA A 78 19.20 18.41 -1.13
C ALA A 78 19.29 18.09 -2.63
N HIS A 79 18.16 17.79 -3.28
CA HIS A 79 18.13 17.51 -4.73
C HIS A 79 18.44 18.75 -5.59
N ARG A 80 18.09 19.95 -5.13
CA ARG A 80 18.34 21.20 -5.86
C ARG A 80 19.79 21.70 -5.72
N ARG A 81 20.47 21.39 -4.61
CA ARG A 81 21.89 21.75 -4.43
C ARG A 81 22.81 20.90 -5.32
N HIS A 82 22.50 19.63 -5.52
CA HIS A 82 23.36 18.74 -6.31
C HIS A 82 23.39 19.04 -7.82
N TYR A 83 22.43 19.82 -8.35
CA TYR A 83 22.36 20.20 -9.77
C TYR A 83 22.73 21.67 -10.04
N ALA A 84 22.90 22.49 -9.00
CA ALA A 84 23.30 23.89 -9.16
C ALA A 84 24.82 24.06 -9.35
N ASP A 85 25.61 23.04 -9.02
CA ASP A 85 27.07 23.05 -9.15
C ASP A 85 27.57 22.46 -10.50
N LEU A 86 26.66 22.19 -11.45
CA LEU A 86 26.99 21.59 -12.75
C LEU A 86 26.75 22.50 -13.97
N TYR A 87 26.52 23.80 -13.76
CA TYR A 87 26.54 24.81 -14.83
C TYR A 87 27.12 26.14 -14.34
#